data_AF-A0A2T6FL49-F1
#
_entry.id   AF-A0A2T6FL49-F1
#
_cell.length_a   1.000
_cell.length_b   1.000
_cell.length_c   1.000
_cell.angle_alpha   90.00
_cell.angle_beta   90.00
_cell.angle_gamma   90.00
#
_symmetry.space_group_name_H-M   'P 1'
#
loop_
_entity.id
_entity.type
_entity.pdbx_description
1 polymer ?
#
loop_
_entity_poly.entity_id
_entity_poly.type
_entity_poly.pdbx_seq_one_letter_code
_entity_poly.pdbx_strand_id
1 'polypeptide(L)'
;MKKLMIFCCAMVVSLISLNSRADLSGYDLEKRKIFSDFIFLPITGSDRQGSFLYTRYKKTVSTPINYATGWRSISLMLNPTAINSAEHNQFILDNGILDNRKNLIPADATLCQLSTEARRKISELGLAYTTVLLGGSYPRACSLIIRYVTTAQSAQEKSLVDYLTANSVISLSFRIEEQLSPAINVSFSDILFELNSLGALQKDSLNNYQGPLSAVTYHAAQLPSSLFGETGSAPITFKAWELFLNTFTLSGKTLKVQLNASNEFLSVPAVREEIVNVNTIL
;
A
#
# COMPACT_ATOMS: atom_id res chain seq x y z
N MET A 1 -47.01 40.65 -10.29
CA MET A 1 -46.52 39.70 -9.27
C MET A 1 -46.79 38.27 -9.76
N LYS A 2 -45.76 37.59 -10.27
CA LYS A 2 -45.80 36.14 -10.58
C LYS A 2 -44.55 35.52 -9.95
N LYS A 3 -44.76 34.66 -8.94
CA LYS A 3 -43.70 33.94 -8.23
C LYS A 3 -43.11 32.88 -9.16
N LEU A 4 -41.81 32.98 -9.46
CA LEU A 4 -41.06 31.93 -10.15
C LEU A 4 -40.54 30.96 -9.08
N MET A 5 -41.12 29.76 -9.04
CA MET A 5 -40.68 28.66 -8.18
C MET A 5 -39.48 27.99 -8.85
N ILE A 6 -38.30 28.08 -8.23
CA ILE A 6 -37.10 27.34 -8.61
C ILE A 6 -37.25 25.93 -8.07
N PHE A 7 -37.45 24.95 -8.94
CA PHE A 7 -37.37 23.53 -8.60
C PHE A 7 -35.90 23.13 -8.53
N CYS A 8 -35.41 22.94 -7.30
CA CYS A 8 -34.09 22.40 -7.01
C CYS A 8 -34.13 20.88 -7.25
N CYS A 9 -33.70 20.43 -8.43
CA CYS A 9 -33.41 19.02 -8.68
C CYS A 9 -32.05 18.67 -8.06
N ALA A 10 -32.06 18.25 -6.80
CA ALA A 10 -30.92 17.56 -6.22
C ALA A 10 -30.83 16.16 -6.83
N MET A 11 -30.08 16.00 -7.92
CA MET A 11 -29.59 14.68 -8.32
C MET A 11 -28.65 14.18 -7.23
N VAL A 12 -29.15 13.24 -6.42
CA VAL A 12 -28.28 12.35 -5.65
C VAL A 12 -27.62 11.42 -6.66
N VAL A 13 -26.48 11.84 -7.19
CA VAL A 13 -25.58 10.92 -7.88
C VAL A 13 -25.00 10.04 -6.79
N SER A 14 -25.58 8.85 -6.65
CA SER A 14 -24.96 7.74 -5.94
C SER A 14 -23.59 7.47 -6.57
N LEU A 15 -22.55 8.04 -5.95
CA LEU A 15 -21.16 7.70 -6.21
C LEU A 15 -20.99 6.22 -5.84
N ILE A 16 -20.97 5.37 -6.88
CA ILE A 16 -20.31 4.08 -6.84
C ILE A 16 -18.94 4.34 -6.20
N SER A 17 -18.60 3.58 -5.16
CA SER A 17 -17.31 3.68 -4.48
C SER A 17 -16.20 3.53 -5.51
N LEU A 18 -15.61 4.66 -5.94
CA LEU A 18 -14.38 4.67 -6.69
C LEU A 18 -13.35 3.98 -5.79
N ASN A 19 -12.87 2.81 -6.24
CA ASN A 19 -11.78 2.12 -5.60
C ASN A 19 -10.59 3.08 -5.55
N SER A 20 -10.38 3.71 -4.39
CA SER A 20 -9.35 4.71 -4.15
C SER A 20 -7.96 4.08 -3.99
N ARG A 21 -7.75 2.87 -4.53
CA ARG A 21 -6.59 2.02 -4.20
C ARG A 21 -5.87 1.61 -5.47
N ALA A 22 -4.57 1.37 -5.33
CA ALA A 22 -3.81 0.67 -6.37
C ALA A 22 -4.36 -0.76 -6.48
N ASP A 23 -4.63 -1.20 -7.71
CA ASP A 23 -4.98 -2.59 -7.98
C ASP A 23 -3.72 -3.45 -7.95
N LEU A 24 -3.64 -4.31 -6.93
CA LEU A 24 -2.54 -5.23 -6.66
C LEU A 24 -2.90 -6.70 -6.96
N SER A 25 -4.10 -6.98 -7.47
CA SER A 25 -4.61 -8.37 -7.62
C SER A 25 -3.75 -9.27 -8.51
N GLY A 26 -2.97 -8.70 -9.43
CA GLY A 26 -2.08 -9.44 -10.32
C GLY A 26 -0.66 -9.66 -9.79
N TYR A 27 -0.36 -9.29 -8.54
CA TYR A 27 0.98 -9.37 -7.96
C TYR A 27 1.11 -10.47 -6.90
N ASP A 28 2.27 -11.11 -6.83
CA ASP A 28 2.65 -12.09 -5.81
C ASP A 28 3.32 -11.35 -4.64
N LEU A 29 2.49 -10.85 -3.71
CA LEU A 29 2.95 -9.98 -2.62
C LEU A 29 3.87 -10.71 -1.64
N GLU A 30 3.71 -12.02 -1.46
CA GLU A 30 4.56 -12.86 -0.62
C GLU A 30 6.00 -12.94 -1.14
N LYS A 31 6.19 -12.79 -2.46
CA LYS A 31 7.51 -12.82 -3.10
C LYS A 31 8.13 -11.45 -3.34
N ARG A 32 7.52 -10.37 -2.82
CA ARG A 32 8.06 -9.01 -2.95
C ARG A 32 9.51 -8.92 -2.47
N LYS A 33 10.30 -8.08 -3.11
CA LYS A 33 11.67 -7.75 -2.69
C LYS A 33 11.72 -6.31 -2.23
N ILE A 34 12.09 -6.10 -0.97
CA ILE A 34 12.08 -4.80 -0.31
C ILE A 34 13.51 -4.27 -0.24
N PHE A 35 13.70 -3.05 -0.72
CA PHE A 35 14.96 -2.31 -0.66
C PHE A 35 14.73 -0.95 0.02
N SER A 36 15.81 -0.20 0.23
CA SER A 36 15.76 1.08 0.94
C SER A 36 14.88 2.12 0.25
N ASP A 37 15.03 2.27 -1.07
CA ASP A 37 14.37 3.31 -1.87
C ASP A 37 13.28 2.78 -2.82
N PHE A 38 13.11 1.45 -2.90
CA PHE A 38 12.13 0.81 -3.78
C PHE A 38 11.70 -0.58 -3.31
N ILE A 39 10.58 -1.06 -3.83
CA ILE A 39 10.07 -2.41 -3.64
C ILE A 39 9.76 -2.99 -5.02
N PHE A 40 10.24 -4.19 -5.30
CA PHE A 40 9.86 -4.94 -6.49
C PHE A 40 8.67 -5.85 -6.16
N LEU A 41 7.58 -5.69 -6.90
CA LEU A 41 6.39 -6.53 -6.83
C LEU A 41 6.35 -7.46 -8.06
N PRO A 42 6.64 -8.76 -7.92
CA PRO A 42 6.51 -9.72 -9.01
C PRO A 42 5.04 -9.92 -9.40
N ILE A 43 4.78 -10.19 -10.68
CA ILE A 43 3.46 -10.67 -11.14
C ILE A 43 3.27 -12.13 -10.71
N THR A 44 2.04 -12.52 -10.38
CA THR A 44 1.69 -13.91 -10.09
C THR A 44 2.17 -14.87 -11.18
N GLY A 45 2.96 -15.87 -10.78
CA GLY A 45 3.51 -16.88 -11.70
C GLY A 45 4.85 -16.49 -12.35
N SER A 46 5.47 -15.38 -11.94
CA SER A 46 6.80 -14.99 -12.44
C SER A 46 7.63 -14.26 -11.38
N ASP A 47 8.88 -14.68 -11.22
CA ASP A 47 9.89 -14.11 -10.35
C ASP A 47 10.62 -12.91 -10.99
N ARG A 48 10.54 -12.80 -12.33
CA ARG A 48 11.35 -11.86 -13.13
C ARG A 48 10.54 -10.69 -13.68
N GLN A 49 9.28 -10.89 -14.01
CA GLN A 49 8.36 -9.84 -14.44
C GLN A 49 7.65 -9.21 -13.25
N GLY A 50 7.59 -7.88 -13.19
CA GLY A 50 6.96 -7.19 -12.08
C GLY A 50 6.93 -5.67 -12.23
N SER A 51 6.60 -4.97 -11.15
CA SER A 51 6.58 -3.51 -11.10
C SER A 51 7.32 -2.99 -9.90
N PHE A 52 7.91 -1.81 -10.04
CA PHE A 52 8.60 -1.13 -8.95
C PHE A 52 7.66 -0.14 -8.26
N LEU A 53 7.59 -0.22 -6.94
CA LEU A 53 7.12 0.84 -6.07
C LEU A 53 8.31 1.64 -5.55
N TYR A 54 8.20 2.95 -5.51
CA TYR A 54 9.28 3.82 -5.02
C TYR A 54 8.88 4.48 -3.70
N THR A 55 9.78 4.42 -2.72
CA THR A 55 9.55 4.97 -1.38
C THR A 55 10.14 6.37 -1.21
N ARG A 56 11.07 6.77 -2.11
CA ARG A 56 11.71 8.09 -2.08
C ARG A 56 11.73 8.76 -3.44
N TYR A 57 11.54 10.08 -3.41
CA TYR A 57 11.45 10.94 -4.58
C TYR A 57 12.34 12.17 -4.43
N LYS A 58 12.81 12.68 -5.55
CA LYS A 58 13.50 13.96 -5.66
C LYS A 58 12.71 14.88 -6.59
N LYS A 59 12.69 16.16 -6.21
CA LYS A 59 12.16 17.24 -7.05
C LYS A 59 13.20 17.67 -8.07
N THR A 60 12.75 17.88 -9.30
CA THR A 60 13.55 18.48 -10.37
C THR A 60 12.81 19.68 -10.93
N VAL A 61 13.50 20.81 -11.05
CA VAL A 61 12.97 22.06 -11.60
C VAL A 61 13.57 22.25 -12.99
N SER A 62 12.73 22.44 -14.01
CA SER A 62 13.21 22.74 -15.36
C SER A 62 13.72 24.18 -15.45
N THR A 63 14.58 24.43 -16.43
CA THR A 63 14.81 25.81 -16.88
C THR A 63 13.51 26.39 -17.44
N PRO A 64 13.29 27.71 -17.33
CA PRO A 64 12.09 28.34 -17.87
C PRO A 64 12.12 28.42 -19.40
N ILE A 65 10.98 28.12 -20.03
CA ILE A 65 10.82 28.12 -21.49
C ILE A 65 9.73 29.09 -21.94
N ASN A 66 9.81 29.58 -23.18
CA ASN A 66 8.72 30.33 -23.80
C ASN A 66 7.59 29.36 -24.18
N TYR A 67 6.43 29.54 -23.56
CA TYR A 67 5.23 28.74 -23.87
C TYR A 67 4.35 29.42 -24.92
N ALA A 68 4.19 30.75 -24.80
CA ALA A 68 3.49 31.59 -25.75
C ALA A 68 4.05 33.02 -25.66
N THR A 69 3.61 33.93 -26.54
CA THR A 69 4.03 35.34 -26.50
C THR A 69 3.77 35.96 -25.13
N GLY A 70 4.84 36.37 -24.44
CA GLY A 70 4.78 36.93 -23.07
C GLY A 70 4.56 35.91 -21.95
N TRP A 71 4.40 34.61 -22.26
CA TRP A 71 4.20 33.54 -21.28
C TRP A 71 5.40 32.62 -21.17
N ARG A 72 5.81 32.39 -19.93
CA ARG A 72 6.87 31.46 -19.55
C ARG A 72 6.28 30.26 -18.84
N SER A 73 7.02 29.16 -18.89
CA SER A 73 6.65 27.91 -18.24
C SER A 73 7.85 27.31 -17.52
N ILE A 74 7.62 26.87 -16.28
CA ILE A 74 8.55 26.03 -15.50
C ILE A 74 7.84 24.73 -15.18
N SER A 75 8.55 23.62 -15.31
CA SER A 75 8.06 22.30 -14.91
C SER A 75 8.75 21.84 -13.65
N LEU A 76 7.96 21.44 -12.66
CA LEU A 76 8.40 20.71 -11.50
C LEU A 76 8.04 19.24 -11.68
N MET A 77 8.99 18.35 -11.42
CA MET A 77 8.82 16.91 -11.62
C MET A 77 9.28 16.17 -10.36
N LEU A 78 8.50 15.19 -9.92
CA LEU A 78 8.91 14.28 -8.86
C LEU A 78 9.32 12.94 -9.45
N ASN A 79 10.62 12.68 -9.41
CA ASN A 79 11.23 11.46 -9.96
C ASN A 79 11.72 10.57 -8.80
N PRO A 80 11.58 9.24 -8.89
CA PRO A 80 12.16 8.33 -7.90
C PRO A 80 13.67 8.52 -7.74
N THR A 81 14.18 8.40 -6.52
CA THR A 81 15.62 8.45 -6.25
C THR A 81 16.33 7.17 -6.67
N ALA A 82 15.65 6.03 -6.52
CA ALA A 82 16.18 4.70 -6.85
C ALA A 82 16.51 4.53 -8.34
N ILE A 83 15.87 5.29 -9.23
CA ILE A 83 16.09 5.10 -10.66
C ILE A 83 17.47 5.55 -11.06
N ASN A 84 18.16 4.63 -11.75
CA ASN A 84 19.57 4.72 -12.10
C ASN A 84 20.51 4.66 -10.89
N SER A 85 20.03 4.24 -9.71
CA SER A 85 20.91 3.90 -8.60
C SER A 85 21.65 2.58 -8.87
N ALA A 86 22.82 2.41 -8.26
CA ALA A 86 23.60 1.17 -8.38
C ALA A 86 22.81 -0.04 -7.86
N GLU A 87 22.13 0.08 -6.72
CA GLU A 87 21.31 -0.99 -6.12
C GLU A 87 20.17 -1.43 -7.05
N HIS A 88 19.42 -0.48 -7.60
CA HIS A 88 18.31 -0.76 -8.52
C HIS A 88 18.80 -1.41 -9.81
N ASN A 89 19.85 -0.88 -10.42
CA ASN A 89 20.39 -1.41 -11.66
C ASN A 89 21.00 -2.80 -11.46
N GLN A 90 21.73 -3.01 -10.37
CA GLN A 90 22.33 -4.31 -10.04
C GLN A 90 21.24 -5.37 -9.80
N PHE A 91 20.19 -5.03 -9.05
CA PHE A 91 19.05 -5.94 -8.83
C PHE A 91 18.42 -6.39 -10.15
N ILE A 92 18.20 -5.46 -11.09
CA ILE A 92 17.66 -5.78 -12.42
C ILE A 92 18.58 -6.74 -13.17
N LEU A 93 19.89 -6.47 -13.19
CA LEU A 93 20.88 -7.27 -13.92
C LEU A 93 21.02 -8.69 -13.32
N ASP A 94 21.16 -8.79 -12.00
CA ASP A 94 21.40 -10.06 -11.31
C ASP A 94 20.20 -11.02 -11.42
N ASN A 95 18.99 -10.47 -11.45
CA ASN A 95 17.76 -11.26 -11.43
C ASN A 95 17.07 -11.31 -12.81
N GLY A 96 17.63 -10.66 -13.83
CA GLY A 96 17.05 -10.59 -15.17
C GLY A 96 15.64 -9.99 -15.16
N ILE A 97 15.44 -8.90 -14.42
CA ILE A 97 14.12 -8.31 -14.18
C ILE A 97 13.57 -7.66 -15.46
N LEU A 98 12.29 -7.95 -15.72
CA LEU A 98 11.48 -7.35 -16.77
C LEU A 98 10.43 -6.45 -16.11
N ASP A 99 10.70 -5.16 -16.13
CA ASP A 99 9.84 -4.14 -15.56
C ASP A 99 8.61 -3.86 -16.46
N ASN A 100 7.42 -4.00 -15.88
CA ASN A 100 6.15 -3.72 -16.55
C ASN A 100 5.85 -2.21 -16.67
N ARG A 101 6.69 -1.35 -16.09
CA ARG A 101 6.63 0.11 -16.21
C ARG A 101 5.25 0.68 -15.82
N LYS A 102 4.62 0.08 -14.81
CA LYS A 102 3.31 0.50 -14.28
C LYS A 102 3.52 1.42 -13.08
N ASN A 103 2.89 2.58 -13.10
CA ASN A 103 2.87 3.49 -11.96
C ASN A 103 1.69 3.12 -11.05
N LEU A 104 1.97 2.47 -9.92
CA LEU A 104 0.96 1.95 -9.00
C LEU A 104 0.51 2.99 -7.95
N ILE A 105 0.39 4.26 -8.34
CA ILE A 105 -0.06 5.33 -7.46
C ILE A 105 -1.60 5.28 -7.33
N PRO A 106 -2.15 5.23 -6.10
CA PRO A 106 -3.59 5.27 -5.86
C PRO A 106 -4.27 6.53 -6.40
N ALA A 107 -5.56 6.42 -6.74
CA ALA A 107 -6.33 7.54 -7.29
C ALA A 107 -6.60 8.67 -6.28
N ASP A 108 -6.57 8.38 -4.97
CA ASP A 108 -6.73 9.36 -3.89
C ASP A 108 -5.40 9.99 -3.42
N ALA A 109 -4.31 9.69 -4.12
CA ALA A 109 -3.00 10.26 -3.81
C ALA A 109 -3.01 11.79 -3.88
N THR A 110 -2.32 12.41 -2.93
CA THR A 110 -1.96 13.83 -3.01
C THR A 110 -0.70 13.98 -3.87
N LEU A 111 -0.86 14.45 -5.10
CA LEU A 111 0.21 14.54 -6.08
C LEU A 111 0.56 15.99 -6.42
N CYS A 112 1.85 16.32 -6.33
CA CYS A 112 2.44 17.56 -6.81
C CYS A 112 1.71 18.85 -6.36
N GLN A 113 1.18 18.88 -5.14
CA GLN A 113 0.50 20.08 -4.64
C GLN A 113 1.51 21.12 -4.15
N LEU A 114 1.43 22.36 -4.65
CA LEU A 114 2.28 23.43 -4.16
C LEU A 114 2.01 23.75 -2.69
N SER A 115 3.06 24.13 -1.96
CA SER A 115 2.91 24.77 -0.65
C SER A 115 2.28 26.16 -0.78
N THR A 116 1.75 26.66 0.33
CA THR A 116 1.17 28.02 0.40
C THR A 116 2.24 29.08 0.15
N GLU A 117 3.44 28.86 0.66
CA GLU A 117 4.61 29.73 0.51
C GLU A 117 5.06 29.78 -0.95
N ALA A 118 5.07 28.63 -1.65
CA ALA A 118 5.40 28.58 -3.07
C ALA A 118 4.36 29.32 -3.92
N ARG A 119 3.06 29.13 -3.64
CA ARG A 119 1.98 29.90 -4.29
C ARG A 119 2.14 31.41 -4.07
N ARG A 120 2.46 31.83 -2.84
CA ARG A 120 2.72 33.23 -2.51
C ARG A 120 3.92 33.76 -3.30
N LYS A 121 5.04 33.03 -3.29
CA LYS A 121 6.26 33.43 -4.02
C LYS A 121 6.04 33.58 -5.53
N ILE A 122 5.22 32.70 -6.12
CA ILE A 122 4.83 32.80 -7.54
C ILE A 122 3.95 34.04 -7.76
N SER A 123 2.99 34.30 -6.87
CA SER A 123 2.09 35.46 -7.00
C SER A 123 2.79 36.82 -6.86
N GLU A 124 3.89 36.88 -6.09
CA GLU A 124 4.73 38.09 -5.93
C GLU A 124 5.41 38.54 -7.22
N LEU A 125 5.46 37.68 -8.25
CA LEU A 125 5.91 38.07 -9.59
C LEU A 125 4.94 39.05 -10.27
N GLY A 126 3.79 39.35 -9.63
CA GLY A 126 2.88 40.42 -10.03
C GLY A 126 1.97 40.06 -11.22
N LEU A 127 1.84 38.78 -11.55
CA LEU A 127 1.25 38.32 -12.82
C LEU A 127 0.32 37.12 -12.62
N ALA A 128 -0.62 36.97 -13.56
CA ALA A 128 -1.50 35.79 -13.63
C ALA A 128 -0.64 34.54 -13.79
N TYR A 129 -0.83 33.56 -12.91
CA TYR A 129 -0.21 32.25 -13.02
C TYR A 129 -1.26 31.15 -13.03
N THR A 130 -0.94 30.05 -13.68
CA THR A 130 -1.77 28.84 -13.67
C THR A 130 -0.91 27.64 -13.39
N THR A 131 -1.43 26.71 -12.59
CA THR A 131 -0.79 25.41 -12.39
C THR A 131 -1.56 24.32 -13.12
N VAL A 132 -0.86 23.49 -13.86
CA VAL A 132 -1.41 22.29 -14.47
C VAL A 132 -0.73 21.08 -13.87
N LEU A 133 -1.52 20.26 -13.16
CA LEU A 133 -1.08 18.95 -12.70
C LEU A 133 -1.19 17.98 -13.88
N LEU A 134 -0.06 17.40 -14.27
CA LEU A 134 -0.02 16.26 -15.16
C LEU A 134 0.15 15.00 -14.29
N GLY A 135 -0.75 14.04 -14.51
CA GLY A 135 -0.64 12.71 -13.89
C GLY A 135 0.73 12.09 -14.16
N GLY A 136 1.23 11.30 -13.21
CA GLY A 136 2.53 10.65 -13.33
C GLY A 136 2.60 9.63 -14.46
N SER A 137 3.53 9.80 -15.39
CA SER A 137 3.94 8.75 -16.32
C SER A 137 5.07 7.94 -15.71
N TYR A 138 5.04 6.61 -15.76
CA TYR A 138 6.14 5.80 -15.22
C TYR A 138 7.49 6.28 -15.78
N PRO A 139 8.50 6.51 -14.93
CA PRO A 139 8.51 6.27 -13.48
C PRO A 139 8.16 7.48 -12.60
N ARG A 140 7.81 8.61 -13.19
CA ARG A 140 7.53 9.88 -12.51
C ARG A 140 6.22 9.78 -11.72
N ALA A 141 6.22 10.24 -10.47
CA ALA A 141 5.00 10.28 -9.66
C ALA A 141 4.01 11.33 -10.15
N CYS A 142 4.51 12.52 -10.50
CA CYS A 142 3.70 13.62 -11.02
C CYS A 142 4.58 14.71 -11.66
N SER A 143 3.95 15.57 -12.45
CA SER A 143 4.57 16.81 -12.93
C SER A 143 3.61 17.97 -12.75
N LEU A 144 4.14 19.09 -12.27
CA LEU A 144 3.42 20.34 -12.13
C LEU A 144 4.02 21.38 -13.07
N ILE A 145 3.19 21.89 -13.98
CA ILE A 145 3.58 23.00 -14.85
C ILE A 145 3.09 24.30 -14.20
N ILE A 146 4.01 25.24 -13.99
CA ILE A 146 3.72 26.61 -13.56
C ILE A 146 3.88 27.50 -14.78
N ARG A 147 2.79 28.12 -15.23
CA ARG A 147 2.81 29.14 -16.29
C ARG A 147 2.62 30.51 -15.68
N TYR A 148 3.40 31.48 -16.12
CA TYR A 148 3.34 32.87 -15.67
C TYR A 148 3.66 33.81 -16.83
N VAL A 149 3.10 35.01 -16.79
CA VAL A 149 3.50 36.07 -17.72
C VAL A 149 4.85 36.63 -17.28
N THR A 150 5.66 37.15 -18.19
CA THR A 150 6.75 38.07 -17.82
C THR A 150 6.95 39.11 -18.92
N THR A 151 7.19 40.37 -18.54
CA THR A 151 7.38 41.47 -19.50
C THR A 151 8.85 41.74 -19.80
N ALA A 152 9.77 41.43 -18.88
CA ALA A 152 11.22 41.32 -19.05
C ALA A 152 11.85 41.33 -17.65
N GLN A 153 12.29 40.17 -17.11
CA GLN A 153 13.24 40.14 -15.98
C GLN A 153 13.81 38.74 -15.72
N SER A 154 15.07 38.52 -16.13
CA SER A 154 15.82 37.31 -15.81
C SER A 154 16.08 37.16 -14.31
N ALA A 155 16.18 38.26 -13.54
CA ALA A 155 16.46 38.22 -12.11
C ALA A 155 15.31 37.67 -11.27
N GLN A 156 14.06 38.06 -11.58
CA GLN A 156 12.87 37.54 -10.90
C GLN A 156 12.61 36.08 -11.27
N GLU A 157 12.74 35.75 -12.55
CA GLU A 157 12.65 34.37 -13.05
C GLU A 157 13.72 33.48 -12.41
N LYS A 158 14.96 33.97 -12.32
CA LYS A 158 16.05 33.28 -11.63
C LYS A 158 15.75 33.12 -10.14
N SER A 159 15.26 34.15 -9.46
CA SER A 159 14.85 34.08 -8.06
C SER A 159 13.74 33.04 -7.83
N LEU A 160 12.78 32.93 -8.75
CA LEU A 160 11.76 31.89 -8.69
C LEU A 160 12.37 30.50 -8.85
N VAL A 161 13.20 30.28 -9.88
CA VAL A 161 13.86 28.98 -10.11
C VAL A 161 14.72 28.58 -8.91
N ASP A 162 15.53 29.50 -8.39
CA ASP A 162 16.39 29.27 -7.23
C ASP A 162 15.54 28.92 -6.00
N TYR A 163 14.44 29.65 -5.76
CA TYR A 163 13.50 29.36 -4.68
C TYR A 163 12.85 27.98 -4.83
N LEU A 164 12.28 27.68 -6.01
CA LEU A 164 11.62 26.42 -6.30
C LEU A 164 12.60 25.24 -6.18
N THR A 165 13.88 25.45 -6.48
CA THR A 165 14.92 24.41 -6.39
C THR A 165 15.31 24.18 -4.93
N ALA A 166 15.60 25.24 -4.18
CA ALA A 166 16.18 25.14 -2.84
C ALA A 166 15.17 24.82 -1.72
N ASN A 167 13.88 25.08 -1.93
CA ASN A 167 12.87 24.98 -0.86
C ASN A 167 11.93 23.81 -1.06
N SER A 168 11.40 23.27 0.04
CA SER A 168 10.29 22.31 0.03
C SER A 168 8.99 22.99 -0.41
N VAL A 169 8.63 22.84 -1.68
CA VAL A 169 7.55 23.58 -2.36
C VAL A 169 6.46 22.67 -2.90
N ILE A 170 6.66 21.36 -2.96
CA ILE A 170 5.68 20.40 -3.46
C ILE A 170 5.44 19.29 -2.45
N SER A 171 4.17 18.95 -2.22
CA SER A 171 3.76 17.81 -1.41
C SER A 171 3.45 16.59 -2.27
N LEU A 172 3.89 15.42 -1.80
CA LEU A 172 3.57 14.09 -2.32
C LEU A 172 3.15 13.21 -1.16
N SER A 173 1.92 12.71 -1.19
CA SER A 173 1.47 11.71 -0.23
C SER A 173 0.60 10.64 -0.87
N PHE A 174 0.94 9.38 -0.62
CA PHE A 174 0.12 8.23 -0.98
C PHE A 174 0.49 7.02 -0.12
N ARG A 175 -0.46 6.10 0.02
CA ARG A 175 -0.26 4.84 0.71
C ARG A 175 -0.75 3.69 -0.15
N ILE A 176 0.04 2.62 -0.21
CA ILE A 176 -0.34 1.36 -0.84
C ILE A 176 -0.44 0.32 0.27
N GLU A 177 -1.63 -0.27 0.41
CA GLU A 177 -1.95 -1.29 1.40
C GLU A 177 -2.32 -2.60 0.69
N GLU A 178 -2.02 -3.73 1.31
CA GLU A 178 -2.55 -5.02 0.90
C GLU A 178 -4.08 -5.08 1.10
N GLN A 179 -4.72 -6.05 0.43
CA GLN A 179 -6.11 -6.34 0.71
C GLN A 179 -6.25 -6.78 2.18
N LEU A 180 -7.37 -6.43 2.80
CA LEU A 180 -7.65 -6.77 4.19
C LEU A 180 -7.58 -8.30 4.33
N SER A 181 -6.61 -8.82 5.08
CA SER A 181 -6.63 -10.22 5.47
C SER A 181 -7.90 -10.45 6.31
N PRO A 182 -8.72 -11.47 6.03
CA PRO A 182 -9.90 -11.74 6.86
C PRO A 182 -9.46 -12.00 8.30
N ALA A 183 -10.30 -11.61 9.26
CA ALA A 183 -10.06 -11.98 10.65
C ALA A 183 -10.15 -13.51 10.78
N ILE A 184 -9.19 -14.11 11.48
CA ILE A 184 -9.18 -15.55 11.76
C ILE A 184 -9.66 -15.73 13.19
N ASN A 185 -10.71 -16.52 13.39
CA ASN A 185 -11.23 -16.86 14.71
C ASN A 185 -11.28 -18.39 14.85
N VAL A 186 -10.40 -18.94 15.70
CA VAL A 186 -10.31 -20.38 15.95
C VAL A 186 -11.02 -20.68 17.28
N SER A 187 -12.03 -21.54 17.22
CA SER A 187 -12.72 -22.10 18.40
C SER A 187 -11.87 -23.19 19.03
N PHE A 188 -10.79 -22.80 19.71
CA PHE A 188 -9.79 -23.73 20.22
C PHE A 188 -10.37 -24.71 21.25
N SER A 189 -11.25 -24.23 22.14
CA SER A 189 -11.94 -25.09 23.11
C SER A 189 -12.77 -26.20 22.44
N ASP A 190 -13.54 -25.85 21.40
CA ASP A 190 -14.35 -26.80 20.63
C ASP A 190 -13.45 -27.81 19.89
N ILE A 191 -12.33 -27.36 19.32
CA ILE A 191 -11.36 -28.25 18.69
C ILE A 191 -10.77 -29.23 19.70
N LEU A 192 -10.36 -28.77 20.89
CA LEU A 192 -9.84 -29.67 21.93
C LEU A 192 -10.89 -30.68 22.40
N PHE A 193 -12.16 -30.27 22.49
CA PHE A 193 -13.27 -31.15 22.84
C PHE A 193 -13.45 -32.26 21.78
N GLU A 194 -13.48 -31.90 20.50
CA GLU A 194 -13.61 -32.87 19.41
C GLU A 194 -12.39 -33.79 19.30
N LEU A 195 -11.18 -33.27 19.47
CA LEU A 195 -9.99 -34.11 19.45
C LEU A 195 -9.94 -35.07 20.65
N ASN A 196 -10.49 -34.68 21.80
CA ASN A 196 -10.64 -35.57 22.93
C ASN A 196 -11.75 -36.61 22.71
N SER A 197 -12.86 -36.24 22.07
CA SER A 197 -13.93 -37.19 21.71
C SER A 197 -13.46 -38.25 20.71
N LEU A 198 -12.58 -37.85 19.77
CA LEU A 198 -11.93 -38.72 18.79
C LEU A 198 -10.75 -39.53 19.36
N GLY A 199 -10.38 -39.32 20.64
CA GLY A 199 -9.25 -39.98 21.30
C GLY A 199 -7.87 -39.52 20.84
N ALA A 200 -7.79 -38.47 20.03
CA ALA A 200 -6.54 -37.85 19.59
C ALA A 200 -5.84 -37.07 20.71
N LEU A 201 -6.64 -36.52 21.64
CA LEU A 201 -6.20 -35.93 22.91
C LEU A 201 -6.83 -36.68 24.07
N GLN A 202 -6.17 -36.62 25.22
CA GLN A 202 -6.69 -37.09 26.51
C GLN A 202 -6.31 -36.10 27.60
N LYS A 203 -7.15 -35.99 28.63
CA LYS A 203 -6.82 -35.19 29.81
C LYS A 203 -5.89 -35.96 30.73
N ASP A 204 -4.81 -35.32 31.16
CA ASP A 204 -3.95 -35.81 32.23
C ASP A 204 -4.57 -35.57 33.62
N SER A 205 -3.90 -36.03 34.68
CA SER A 205 -4.35 -35.86 36.07
C SER A 205 -4.43 -34.39 36.53
N LEU A 206 -3.86 -33.46 35.76
CA LEU A 206 -3.87 -32.02 35.98
C LEU A 206 -4.84 -31.30 35.03
N ASN A 207 -5.71 -32.04 34.33
CA ASN A 207 -6.64 -31.55 33.32
C ASN A 207 -5.99 -30.89 32.08
N ASN A 208 -4.72 -31.15 31.81
CA ASN A 208 -4.11 -30.73 30.54
C ASN A 208 -4.48 -31.71 29.44
N TYR A 209 -4.75 -31.20 28.25
CA TYR A 209 -4.89 -32.06 27.07
C TYR A 209 -3.51 -32.47 26.58
N GLN A 210 -3.33 -33.76 26.33
CA GLN A 210 -2.12 -34.30 25.74
C GLN A 210 -2.42 -35.42 24.73
N GLY A 211 -1.61 -35.54 23.69
CA GLY A 211 -1.75 -36.60 22.70
C GLY A 211 -0.59 -36.66 21.71
N PRO A 212 -0.44 -37.76 20.97
CA PRO A 212 0.61 -37.88 19.95
C PRO A 212 0.44 -36.82 18.86
N LEU A 213 1.51 -36.13 18.50
CA LEU A 213 1.55 -35.09 17.45
C LEU A 213 0.84 -35.58 16.16
N SER A 214 1.15 -36.80 15.72
CA SER A 214 0.56 -37.38 14.50
C SER A 214 -0.94 -37.62 14.61
N ALA A 215 -1.44 -38.01 15.78
CA ALA A 215 -2.87 -38.23 15.99
C ALA A 215 -3.61 -36.89 16.03
N VAL A 216 -3.08 -35.93 16.78
CA VAL A 216 -3.63 -34.58 16.89
C VAL A 216 -3.71 -33.93 15.52
N THR A 217 -2.62 -33.90 14.74
CA THR A 217 -2.63 -33.26 13.41
C THR A 217 -3.54 -33.99 12.42
N TYR A 218 -3.54 -35.32 12.42
CA TYR A 218 -4.39 -36.12 11.52
C TYR A 218 -5.88 -35.89 11.77
N HIS A 219 -6.31 -35.96 13.04
CA HIS A 219 -7.72 -35.77 13.39
C HIS A 219 -8.14 -34.32 13.26
N ALA A 220 -7.27 -33.37 13.62
CA ALA A 220 -7.59 -31.96 13.52
C ALA A 220 -7.77 -31.53 12.05
N ALA A 221 -7.05 -32.13 11.10
CA ALA A 221 -7.22 -31.89 9.67
C ALA A 221 -8.54 -32.40 9.08
N GLN A 222 -9.28 -33.23 9.83
CA GLN A 222 -10.60 -33.74 9.43
C GLN A 222 -11.75 -32.99 10.08
N LEU A 223 -11.47 -32.07 11.02
CA LEU A 223 -12.49 -31.28 11.66
C LEU A 223 -13.11 -30.26 10.69
N PRO A 224 -14.35 -29.81 10.94
CA PRO A 224 -14.97 -28.75 10.16
C PRO A 224 -14.09 -27.50 10.12
N SER A 225 -13.85 -26.95 8.93
CA SER A 225 -13.04 -25.75 8.76
C SER A 225 -13.65 -24.51 9.43
N SER A 226 -14.95 -24.54 9.74
CA SER A 226 -15.63 -23.53 10.55
C SER A 226 -15.05 -23.39 11.97
N LEU A 227 -14.50 -24.46 12.55
CA LEU A 227 -13.82 -24.38 13.85
C LEU A 227 -12.50 -23.60 13.77
N PHE A 228 -11.95 -23.45 12.56
CA PHE A 228 -10.74 -22.68 12.25
C PHE A 228 -11.06 -21.28 11.73
N GLY A 229 -12.34 -20.88 11.74
CA GLY A 229 -12.78 -19.55 11.29
C GLY A 229 -13.08 -19.44 9.80
N GLU A 230 -13.08 -20.55 9.06
CA GLU A 230 -13.41 -20.56 7.64
C GLU A 230 -14.92 -20.61 7.41
N THR A 231 -15.40 -20.01 6.32
CA THR A 231 -16.83 -20.01 5.98
C THR A 231 -17.15 -21.04 4.88
N GLY A 232 -18.24 -21.79 5.07
CA GLY A 232 -18.69 -22.79 4.11
C GLY A 232 -17.75 -24.00 4.02
N SER A 233 -17.40 -24.40 2.78
CA SER A 233 -16.50 -25.54 2.50
C SER A 233 -15.07 -25.10 2.18
N ALA A 234 -14.66 -23.89 2.59
CA ALA A 234 -13.31 -23.41 2.36
C ALA A 234 -12.28 -24.26 3.12
N PRO A 235 -11.10 -24.55 2.52
CA PRO A 235 -10.04 -25.26 3.22
C PRO A 235 -9.45 -24.43 4.36
N ILE A 236 -8.95 -25.10 5.41
CA ILE A 236 -8.27 -24.44 6.53
C ILE A 236 -7.04 -23.69 6.01
N THR A 237 -6.95 -22.40 6.27
CA THR A 237 -5.78 -21.60 5.91
C THR A 237 -4.55 -21.98 6.73
N PHE A 238 -3.36 -21.86 6.15
CA PHE A 238 -2.09 -22.13 6.85
C PHE A 238 -1.98 -21.34 8.16
N LYS A 239 -2.41 -20.08 8.16
CA LYS A 239 -2.33 -19.17 9.32
C LYS A 239 -3.28 -19.58 10.45
N ALA A 240 -4.49 -20.05 10.14
CA ALA A 240 -5.38 -20.64 11.14
C ALA A 240 -4.77 -21.93 11.72
N TRP A 241 -4.10 -22.72 10.86
CA TRP A 241 -3.44 -23.95 11.26
C TRP A 241 -2.27 -23.70 12.21
N GLU A 242 -1.43 -22.74 11.85
CA GLU A 242 -0.28 -22.28 12.63
C GLU A 242 -0.73 -21.74 13.99
N LEU A 243 -1.78 -20.93 14.04
CA LEU A 243 -2.33 -20.38 15.28
C LEU A 243 -2.77 -21.49 16.24
N PHE A 244 -3.47 -22.51 15.73
CA PHE A 244 -3.84 -23.69 16.50
C PHE A 244 -2.60 -24.45 17.03
N LEU A 245 -1.65 -24.78 16.16
CA LEU A 245 -0.49 -25.59 16.52
C LEU A 245 0.43 -24.87 17.53
N ASN A 246 0.61 -23.55 17.38
CA ASN A 246 1.45 -22.75 18.26
C ASN A 246 0.93 -22.65 19.70
N THR A 247 -0.32 -23.04 19.95
CA THR A 247 -0.89 -23.08 21.30
C THR A 247 -0.43 -24.32 22.08
N PHE A 248 0.07 -25.35 21.41
CA PHE A 248 0.61 -26.54 22.06
C PHE A 248 2.10 -26.41 22.36
N THR A 249 2.51 -27.04 23.46
CA THR A 249 3.91 -27.35 23.75
C THR A 249 4.24 -28.74 23.24
N LEU A 250 5.36 -28.88 22.53
CA LEU A 250 5.84 -30.17 22.04
C LEU A 250 6.87 -30.74 23.02
N SER A 251 6.58 -31.93 23.55
CA SER A 251 7.52 -32.71 24.35
C SER A 251 7.73 -34.08 23.69
N GLY A 252 8.89 -34.25 23.04
CA GLY A 252 9.14 -35.42 22.20
C GLY A 252 8.17 -35.48 21.01
N LYS A 253 7.33 -36.51 20.96
CA LYS A 253 6.26 -36.68 19.95
C LYS A 253 4.86 -36.39 20.50
N THR A 254 4.76 -35.80 21.69
CA THR A 254 3.49 -35.53 22.36
C THR A 254 3.25 -34.03 22.40
N LEU A 255 2.09 -33.61 21.90
CA LEU A 255 1.59 -32.26 22.10
C LEU A 255 0.88 -32.17 23.44
N LYS A 256 1.10 -31.08 24.16
CA LYS A 256 0.47 -30.79 25.45
C LYS A 256 -0.01 -29.34 25.52
N VAL A 257 -1.20 -29.13 26.03
CA VAL A 257 -1.78 -27.80 26.23
C VAL A 257 -2.70 -27.77 27.45
N GLN A 258 -2.73 -26.63 28.14
CA GLN A 258 -3.72 -26.34 29.16
C GLN A 258 -4.74 -25.36 28.60
N LEU A 259 -6.03 -25.74 28.58
CA LEU A 259 -7.10 -24.83 28.22
C LEU A 259 -7.29 -23.79 29.34
N ASN A 260 -7.30 -22.52 28.98
CA ASN A 260 -7.51 -21.40 29.89
C ASN A 260 -8.18 -20.23 29.13
N ALA A 261 -8.57 -19.18 29.85
CA ALA A 261 -9.31 -18.05 29.27
C ALA A 261 -8.54 -17.32 28.13
N SER A 262 -7.21 -17.42 28.08
CA SER A 262 -6.39 -16.74 27.06
C SER A 262 -6.28 -17.52 25.75
N ASN A 263 -6.61 -18.82 25.75
CA ASN A 263 -6.52 -19.67 24.57
C ASN A 263 -7.83 -20.39 24.24
N GLU A 264 -8.92 -20.09 24.93
CA GLU A 264 -10.24 -20.63 24.65
C GLU A 264 -10.73 -20.26 23.23
N PHE A 265 -10.45 -19.01 22.84
CA PHE A 265 -10.69 -18.48 21.50
C PHE A 265 -9.41 -17.80 21.02
N LEU A 266 -8.91 -18.21 19.85
CA LEU A 266 -7.73 -17.59 19.25
C LEU A 266 -8.18 -16.70 18.10
N SER A 267 -7.89 -15.41 18.20
CA SER A 267 -8.27 -14.44 17.19
C SER A 267 -7.04 -13.73 16.63
N VAL A 268 -6.93 -13.69 15.30
CA VAL A 268 -6.06 -12.74 14.61
C VAL A 268 -6.98 -11.70 13.96
N PRO A 269 -6.89 -10.41 14.35
CA PRO A 269 -7.74 -9.40 13.76
C PRO A 269 -7.45 -9.25 12.27
N ALA A 270 -8.42 -8.75 11.53
CA ALA A 270 -8.19 -8.36 10.16
C ALA A 270 -7.17 -7.21 10.12
N VAL A 271 -5.98 -7.47 9.59
CA VAL A 271 -4.92 -6.46 9.47
C VAL A 271 -4.80 -6.06 8.01
N ARG A 272 -4.59 -4.76 7.78
CA ARG A 272 -4.05 -4.27 6.52
C ARG A 272 -2.56 -4.15 6.67
N GLU A 273 -1.83 -4.83 5.80
CA GLU A 273 -0.40 -4.59 5.73
C GLU A 273 -0.14 -3.36 4.85
N GLU A 274 0.58 -2.37 5.39
CA GLU A 274 1.05 -1.22 4.64
C GLU A 274 2.28 -1.65 3.82
N ILE A 275 2.20 -1.61 2.49
CA ILE A 275 3.32 -1.97 1.60
C ILE A 275 4.25 -0.77 1.43
N VAL A 276 3.67 0.41 1.16
CA VAL A 276 4.40 1.66 0.97
C VAL A 276 3.60 2.82 1.56
N ASN A 277 4.31 3.71 2.22
CA ASN A 277 3.79 5.00 2.68
C ASN A 277 4.78 6.10 2.34
N VAL A 278 4.34 6.99 1.47
CA VAL A 278 5.08 8.19 1.11
C VAL A 278 4.31 9.37 1.66
N ASN A 279 5.00 10.20 2.44
CA ASN A 279 4.49 11.47 2.90
C ASN A 279 5.67 12.45 2.98
N THR A 280 5.83 13.29 1.97
CA THR A 280 7.00 14.16 1.85
C THR A 280 6.65 15.51 1.25
N ILE A 281 7.40 16.54 1.68
CA ILE A 281 7.37 17.88 1.10
C ILE A 281 8.78 18.18 0.57
N LEU A 282 8.89 18.36 -0.74
CA LEU A 282 10.14 18.43 -1.52
C LEU A 282 10.33 19.75 -2.24
#